data_AF-K4EJS3-F1
#
_entry.id   AF-K4EJS3-F1
#
_cell.length_a   1.000
_cell.length_b   1.000
_cell.length_c   1.000
_cell.angle_alpha   90.00
_cell.angle_beta   90.00
_cell.angle_gamma   90.00
#
_symmetry.space_group_name_H-M   'P 1'
#
loop_
_entity.id
_entity.type
_entity.pdbx_description
1 polymer ?
#
loop_
_entity_poly.entity_id
_entity_poly.type
_entity_poly.pdbx_seq_one_letter_code
_entity_poly.pdbx_strand_id
1 'polypeptide(L)' 'SYQIICEKYPSFRERSENVDLVVEISLQPWKV' A
#
# COMPACT_ATOMS: atom_id res chain seq x y z
N SER A 1 -5.32 -2.85 5.10
CA SER A 1 -4.36 -3.97 5.16
C SER A 1 -3.65 -4.04 3.84
N TYR A 2 -2.32 -4.10 3.83
CA TYR A 2 -1.48 -4.07 2.63
C TYR A 2 -1.91 -5.08 1.56
N GLN A 3 -2.35 -6.27 1.97
CA GLN A 3 -2.86 -7.31 1.08
C GLN A 3 -4.01 -6.84 0.17
N ILE A 4 -4.99 -6.12 0.72
CA ILE A 4 -6.14 -5.59 -0.05
C ILE A 4 -5.68 -4.51 -1.05
N ILE A 5 -4.68 -3.71 -0.65
CA ILE A 5 -4.10 -2.69 -1.52
C ILE A 5 -3.34 -3.36 -2.68
N CYS A 6 -2.66 -4.48 -2.41
CA CYS A 6 -1.99 -5.27 -3.45
C CYS A 6 -2.97 -5.93 -4.43
N GLU A 7 -4.15 -6.35 -3.98
CA GLU A 7 -5.19 -6.90 -4.85
C GLU A 7 -5.80 -5.84 -5.78
N LYS A 8 -6.01 -4.62 -5.28
CA LYS A 8 -6.51 -3.50 -6.08
C LYS A 8 -5.46 -2.91 -7.01
N TYR A 9 -4.22 -2.81 -6.54
CA TYR A 9 -3.08 -2.23 -7.28
C TYR A 9 -1.97 -3.29 -7.38
N PRO A 10 -2.06 -4.21 -8.36
CA PRO A 10 -1.12 -5.32 -8.48
C PRO A 10 0.29 -4.85 -8.85
N SER A 11 0.41 -3.72 -9.55
CA SER A 11 1.69 -3.12 -9.92
C SER A 11 2.40 -2.51 -8.71
N PHE A 12 3.60 -3.00 -8.41
CA PHE A 12 4.43 -2.43 -7.35
C PHE A 12 4.77 -0.95 -7.62
N ARG A 13 5.11 -0.63 -8.88
CA ARG A 13 5.43 0.74 -9.30
C ARG A 13 4.30 1.71 -8.95
N GLU A 14 3.07 1.34 -9.29
CA GLU A 14 1.90 2.19 -9.05
C GLU A 14 1.67 2.45 -7.56
N ARG A 15 1.90 1.43 -6.72
CA ARG A 15 1.81 1.58 -5.25
C ARG A 15 2.93 2.42 -4.66
N SER A 16 4.12 2.42 -5.26
CA SER A 16 5.30 3.13 -4.74
C SER A 16 5.44 4.57 -5.27
N GLU A 17 4.98 4.83 -6.50
CA GLU A 17 5.07 6.16 -7.11
C GLU A 17 3.87 7.05 -6.73
N ASN A 18 2.76 6.46 -6.28
CA ASN A 18 1.60 7.19 -5.79
C ASN A 18 1.74 7.53 -4.30
N VAL A 19 1.88 8.82 -4.00
CA VAL A 19 2.10 9.35 -2.64
C VAL A 19 0.97 8.96 -1.69
N ASP A 20 -0.29 9.02 -2.13
CA ASP A 20 -1.44 8.68 -1.28
C ASP A 20 -1.40 7.21 -0.84
N LEU A 21 -1.07 6.31 -1.78
CA LEU A 21 -0.96 4.88 -1.50
C LEU A 21 0.23 4.58 -0.59
N VAL A 22 1.38 5.21 -0.80
CA VAL A 22 2.56 5.03 0.06
C VAL A 22 2.27 5.47 1.49
N VAL A 23 1.66 6.65 1.67
CA VAL A 23 1.28 7.15 3.00
C VAL A 23 0.30 6.20 3.67
N GLU A 24 -0.72 5.73 2.95
CA GLU A 24 -1.69 4.77 3.50
C GLU A 24 -1.02 3.45 3.92
N ILE A 25 -0.09 2.93 3.11
CA ILE A 25 0.65 1.70 3.40
C ILE A 25 1.57 1.88 4.61
N SER A 26 2.33 2.98 4.68
CA SER A 26 3.28 3.25 5.75
C SER A 26 2.63 3.54 7.09
N LEU A 27 1.43 4.13 7.10
CA LEU A 27 0.68 4.42 8.33
C LEU A 27 -0.09 3.21 8.87
N GLN A 28 -0.06 2.05 8.20
CA GLN A 28 -0.74 0.87 8.70
C GLN A 28 -0.10 0.40 10.01
N PRO A 29 -0.91 0.11 11.05
CA PRO A 29 -0.38 -0.39 12.31
C PRO A 29 0.29 -1.74 12.11
N TRP A 30 1.44 -1.93 12.76
CA TRP A 30 2.11 -3.23 12.80
C TRP A 30 1.19 -4.22 13.52
N LYS A 31 0.72 -5.22 12.78
CA LYS A 31 0.04 -6.37 13.37
C LYS A 31 1.11 -7.40 13.72
N VAL A 32 1.32 -7.60 15.03
CA VAL A 32 2.12 -8.70 15.57
C VAL A 32 1.49 -10.05 15.26
#